data_AF-A0A258SPE7-F1
#
_entry.id   AF-A0A258SPE7-F1
#
_cell.length_a   1.000
_cell.length_b   1.000
_cell.length_c   1.000
_cell.angle_alpha   90.00
_cell.angle_beta   90.00
_cell.angle_gamma   90.00
#
_symmetry.space_group_name_H-M   'P 1'
#
loop_
_entity.id
_entity.type
_entity.pdbx_description
1 polymer ?
#
loop_
_entity_poly.entity_id
_entity_poly.type
_entity_poly.pdbx_seq_one_letter_code
_entity_poly.pdbx_strand_id
1 'polypeptide(L)'
;MKKVAIIGAGLSGLTLAQQIVDIAEVTIFEKFHQVSGRMAAREHLPFVFDHGAQFFTVKYPEFADVIHHLKEANVVDSWEARFVEVDGTLSSLCWGTRYGSRWHVFISTTFTTAGRHTPKQTRHRYASTRQSMVLNNGK
;
A
#
# COMPACT_ATOMS: atom_id res chain seq x y z
N MET A 1 -5.20 9.14 27.67
CA MET A 1 -4.61 8.51 26.47
C MET A 1 -3.60 9.48 25.87
N LYS A 2 -2.44 9.02 25.38
CA LYS A 2 -1.47 9.91 24.71
C LYS A 2 -2.00 10.26 23.32
N LYS A 3 -1.78 11.50 22.86
CA LYS A 3 -2.09 11.94 21.49
C LYS A 3 -0.82 11.86 20.64
N VAL A 4 -0.90 11.21 19.49
CA VAL A 4 0.23 11.01 18.59
C VAL A 4 -0.12 11.54 17.20
N ALA A 5 0.72 12.45 16.69
CA ALA A 5 0.67 12.91 15.32
C ALA A 5 1.68 12.15 14.47
N ILE A 6 1.21 11.52 13.38
CA ILE A 6 2.05 10.85 12.39
C ILE A 6 2.04 11.70 11.12
N ILE A 7 3.21 12.04 10.58
CA ILE A 7 3.35 12.82 9.35
C ILE A 7 3.72 11.86 8.21
N GLY A 8 2.82 11.69 7.25
CA GLY A 8 2.91 10.79 6.12
C GLY A 8 2.02 9.57 6.29
N ALA A 9 1.10 9.36 5.34
CA ALA A 9 0.22 8.19 5.25
C ALA A 9 0.76 7.14 4.27
N GLY A 10 2.09 6.99 4.21
CA GLY A 10 2.74 5.88 3.51
C GLY A 10 2.74 4.59 4.33
N LEU A 11 3.26 3.50 3.76
CA LEU A 11 3.32 2.18 4.42
C LEU A 11 3.87 2.26 5.86
N SER A 12 5.00 2.94 6.08
CA SER A 12 5.59 3.07 7.42
C SER A 12 4.70 3.81 8.42
N GLY A 13 4.07 4.91 8.01
CA GLY A 13 3.19 5.71 8.88
C GLY A 13 1.91 4.95 9.22
N LEU A 14 1.33 4.26 8.25
CA LEU A 14 0.15 3.41 8.46
C LEU A 14 0.48 2.19 9.34
N THR A 15 1.63 1.54 9.13
CA THR A 15 2.09 0.45 9.99
C THR A 15 2.25 0.91 11.44
N LEU A 16 2.92 2.05 11.67
CA LEU A 16 3.07 2.59 13.02
C LEU A 16 1.70 2.90 13.64
N ALA A 17 0.81 3.55 12.89
CA ALA A 17 -0.52 3.89 13.36
C ALA A 17 -1.30 2.64 13.81
N GLN A 18 -1.25 1.57 13.03
CA GLN A 18 -1.88 0.29 13.34
C GLN A 18 -1.29 -0.36 14.60
N GLN A 19 0.01 -0.21 14.85
CA GLN A 19 0.66 -0.80 16.02
C GLN A 19 0.36 -0.06 17.33
N ILE A 20 -0.01 1.22 17.28
CA ILE A 20 -0.18 2.05 18.48
C ILE A 20 -1.61 2.52 18.74
N VAL A 21 -2.57 2.20 17.86
CA VAL A 21 -3.96 2.67 17.95
C VAL A 21 -4.65 2.25 19.24
N ASP A 22 -4.28 1.11 19.82
CA ASP A 22 -4.84 0.62 21.09
C ASP A 22 -4.30 1.37 22.34
N ILE A 23 -3.17 2.06 22.20
CA ILE A 23 -2.47 2.72 23.32
C ILE A 23 -2.38 4.24 23.16
N ALA A 24 -2.81 4.79 22.01
CA ALA A 24 -2.75 6.21 21.70
C ALA A 24 -3.90 6.68 20.78
N GLU A 25 -4.29 7.94 20.95
CA GLU A 25 -5.16 8.65 20.00
C GLU A 25 -4.29 9.11 18.82
N VAL A 26 -4.45 8.47 17.66
CA VAL A 26 -3.59 8.69 16.48
C VAL A 26 -4.25 9.62 15.48
N THR A 27 -3.53 10.68 15.08
CA THR A 27 -3.87 11.53 13.94
C THR A 27 -2.78 11.45 12.90
N ILE A 28 -3.12 11.05 11.68
CA ILE A 28 -2.19 10.96 10.55
C ILE A 28 -2.40 12.17 9.66
N PHE A 29 -1.32 12.84 9.26
CA PHE A 29 -1.32 13.97 8.34
C PHE A 29 -0.67 13.57 7.01
N GLU A 30 -1.39 13.73 5.91
CA GLU A 30 -0.86 13.49 4.56
C GLU A 30 -1.01 14.76 3.72
N LYS A 31 0.03 15.07 2.95
CA LYS A 31 0.05 16.22 2.03
C LYS A 31 -0.81 15.93 0.81
N PHE A 32 -0.80 14.69 0.32
CA PHE A 32 -1.51 14.28 -0.87
C PHE A 32 -2.97 13.89 -0.57
N HIS A 33 -3.80 13.91 -1.62
CA HIS A 33 -5.21 13.53 -1.54
C HIS A 33 -5.43 12.00 -1.51
N GLN A 34 -4.37 11.24 -1.77
CA GLN A 34 -4.34 9.79 -1.70
C GLN A 34 -3.31 9.38 -0.65
N VAL A 35 -3.65 8.32 0.08
CA VAL A 35 -2.75 7.64 1.02
C VAL A 35 -1.82 6.68 0.26
N SER A 36 -0.99 5.92 0.97
CA SER A 36 0.01 4.96 0.45
C SER A 36 1.35 5.57 0.04
N GLY A 37 1.45 6.88 -0.10
CA GLY A 37 2.73 7.57 -0.39
C GLY A 37 3.36 7.08 -1.69
N ARG A 38 4.58 6.51 -1.65
CA ARG A 38 5.26 5.97 -2.85
C ARG A 38 4.59 4.72 -3.45
N MET A 39 3.61 4.14 -2.76
CA MET A 39 2.80 3.02 -3.25
C MET A 39 1.48 3.50 -3.87
N ALA A 40 1.23 4.82 -3.94
CA ALA A 40 0.00 5.34 -4.53
C ALA A 40 0.05 5.22 -6.06
N ALA A 41 -0.98 4.60 -6.63
CA ALA A 41 -1.24 4.63 -8.06
C ALA A 41 -1.65 6.04 -8.52
N ARG A 42 -1.38 6.37 -9.78
CA ARG A 42 -1.94 7.56 -10.44
C ARG A 42 -3.01 7.14 -11.43
N GLU A 43 -4.06 7.95 -11.48
CA GLU A 43 -5.17 7.76 -12.39
C GLU A 43 -5.11 8.85 -13.46
N HIS A 44 -5.12 8.43 -14.71
CA HIS A 44 -5.34 9.29 -15.86
C HIS A 44 -6.25 8.52 -16.82
N LEU A 45 -7.56 8.71 -16.68
CA LEU A 45 -8.55 7.88 -17.34
C LEU A 45 -8.28 7.74 -18.85
N PRO A 46 -8.40 6.52 -19.40
CA PRO A 46 -8.87 5.29 -18.76
C PRO A 46 -7.79 4.50 -17.98
N PHE A 47 -6.60 5.07 -17.76
CA PHE A 47 -5.44 4.36 -17.23
C PHE A 47 -5.25 4.57 -15.74
N VAL A 48 -4.78 3.52 -15.07
CA VAL A 48 -4.23 3.57 -13.72
C VAL A 48 -2.83 2.97 -13.78
N PHE A 49 -1.85 3.65 -13.20
CA PHE A 49 -0.46 3.22 -13.25
C PHE A 49 0.29 3.52 -11.97
N ASP A 50 1.13 2.57 -11.56
CA ASP A 50 2.05 2.74 -10.44
C ASP A 50 3.31 3.44 -10.92
N HIS A 51 3.39 4.73 -10.56
CA HIS A 51 4.52 5.58 -10.88
C HIS A 51 5.66 5.52 -9.85
N GLY A 52 5.37 4.95 -8.68
CA GLY A 52 6.31 4.82 -7.57
C GLY A 52 6.84 3.39 -7.47
N ALA A 53 6.51 2.71 -6.38
CA ALA A 53 6.84 1.30 -6.21
C ALA A 53 5.92 0.44 -7.09
N GLN A 54 6.47 -0.12 -8.16
CA GLN A 54 5.74 -1.03 -9.06
C GLN A 54 5.49 -2.38 -8.40
N PHE A 55 6.47 -2.91 -7.69
CA PHE A 55 6.36 -4.17 -6.95
C PHE A 55 7.33 -4.14 -5.77
N PHE A 56 7.19 -5.10 -4.86
CA PHE A 56 8.16 -5.34 -3.80
C PHE A 56 8.39 -6.83 -3.59
N THR A 57 9.47 -7.15 -2.88
CA THR A 57 9.80 -8.54 -2.52
C THR A 57 9.61 -8.75 -1.03
N VAL A 58 9.14 -9.94 -0.65
CA VAL A 58 9.04 -10.34 0.76
C VAL A 58 10.30 -11.09 1.14
N LYS A 59 11.07 -10.53 2.09
CA LYS A 59 12.33 -11.14 2.58
C LYS A 59 12.25 -11.64 4.01
N TYR A 60 11.38 -11.03 4.82
CA TYR A 60 11.29 -11.25 6.26
C TYR A 60 9.97 -11.97 6.60
N PRO A 61 9.98 -13.02 7.43
CA PRO A 61 8.78 -13.77 7.82
C PRO A 61 7.68 -12.90 8.43
N GLU A 62 8.05 -11.93 9.26
CA GLU A 62 7.10 -11.04 9.96
C GLU A 62 6.31 -10.18 8.96
N PHE A 63 6.92 -9.84 7.82
CA PHE A 63 6.23 -9.15 6.75
C PHE A 63 5.42 -10.12 5.87
N ALA A 64 5.84 -11.38 5.77
CA ALA A 64 5.11 -12.40 5.01
C ALA A 64 3.70 -12.63 5.57
N ASP A 65 3.54 -12.65 6.89
CA ASP A 65 2.23 -12.78 7.53
C ASP A 65 1.30 -11.61 7.17
N VAL A 66 1.83 -10.38 7.17
CA VAL A 66 1.07 -9.18 6.75
C VAL A 66 0.63 -9.32 5.29
N ILE A 67 1.54 -9.75 4.40
CA ILE A 67 1.22 -9.96 2.99
C ILE A 67 0.20 -11.08 2.79
N HIS A 68 0.25 -12.16 3.58
CA HIS A 68 -0.73 -13.23 3.52
C HIS A 68 -2.14 -12.71 3.81
N HIS A 69 -2.32 -11.97 4.90
CA HIS A 69 -3.61 -11.36 5.24
C HIS A 69 -4.09 -10.40 4.14
N LEU A 70 -3.19 -9.58 3.58
CA LEU A 70 -3.54 -8.68 2.49
C LEU A 70 -3.91 -9.42 1.20
N LYS A 71 -3.30 -10.59 0.95
CA LYS A 71 -3.62 -11.44 -0.19
C LYS A 71 -5.00 -12.09 -0.03
N GLU A 72 -5.31 -12.62 1.15
CA GLU A 72 -6.64 -13.15 1.48
C GLU A 72 -7.74 -12.08 1.36
N ALA A 73 -7.41 -10.83 1.69
CA ALA A 73 -8.28 -9.68 1.50
C ALA A 73 -8.34 -9.17 0.05
N ASN A 74 -7.69 -9.82 -0.92
CA ASN A 74 -7.59 -9.41 -2.33
C ASN A 74 -7.03 -7.99 -2.55
N VAL A 75 -6.13 -7.56 -1.66
CA VAL A 75 -5.49 -6.25 -1.69
C VAL A 75 -4.17 -6.28 -2.46
N VAL A 76 -3.45 -7.41 -2.40
CA VAL A 76 -2.17 -7.63 -3.10
C VAL A 76 -2.18 -9.00 -3.79
N ASP A 77 -1.36 -9.17 -4.82
CA ASP A 77 -1.19 -10.47 -5.47
C ASP A 77 0.23 -10.66 -6.01
N SER A 78 0.56 -11.91 -6.37
CA SER A 78 1.81 -12.28 -7.01
C SER A 78 1.85 -11.75 -8.45
N TRP A 79 2.97 -11.16 -8.84
CA TRP A 79 3.19 -10.73 -10.22
C TRP A 79 4.13 -11.69 -10.95
N GLU A 80 3.56 -12.50 -11.83
CA GLU A 80 4.30 -13.37 -12.76
C GLU A 80 4.78 -12.58 -13.98
N ALA A 81 5.70 -11.64 -13.73
CA ALA A 81 6.20 -10.73 -14.76
C ALA A 81 6.99 -11.47 -15.84
N ARG A 82 6.69 -11.13 -17.10
CA ARG A 82 7.53 -11.45 -18.26
C ARG A 82 8.31 -10.21 -18.63
N PHE A 83 9.63 -10.31 -18.71
CA PHE A 83 10.50 -9.18 -19.00
C PHE A 83 11.72 -9.62 -19.81
N VAL A 84 12.44 -8.63 -20.32
CA VAL A 84 13.68 -8.83 -21.08
C VAL A 84 14.81 -8.18 -20.31
N GLU A 85 15.90 -8.91 -20.12
CA GLU A 85 17.15 -8.39 -19.60
C GLU A 85 18.07 -8.04 -20.77
N VAL A 86 18.62 -6.82 -20.75
CA VAL A 86 19.49 -6.28 -21.79
C VAL A 86 20.87 -6.05 -21.17
N ASP A 87 21.80 -6.98 -21.41
CA ASP A 87 23.18 -6.91 -20.92
C ASP A 87 24.15 -7.42 -22.01
N GLY A 88 24.38 -6.60 -23.03
CA GLY A 88 25.13 -6.97 -24.25
C GLY A 88 24.43 -8.03 -25.14
N THR A 89 23.46 -8.75 -24.59
CA THR A 89 22.57 -9.70 -25.26
C THR A 89 21.14 -9.50 -24.75
N LEU A 90 20.15 -9.94 -25.54
CA LEU A 90 18.75 -9.91 -25.16
C LEU A 90 18.34 -11.29 -24.63
N SER A 91 17.87 -11.35 -23.37
CA SER A 91 17.34 -12.58 -22.80
C SER A 91 15.91 -12.37 -22.30
N SER A 92 14.99 -13.25 -22.71
CA SER A 92 13.60 -13.22 -22.27
C SER A 92 13.41 -14.09 -21.04
N LEU A 93 12.76 -13.56 -20.02
CA LEU A 93 12.66 -14.16 -18.70
C LEU A 93 11.24 -14.07 -18.14
N CYS A 94 10.92 -15.02 -17.28
CA CYS A 94 9.75 -14.98 -16.41
C CYS A 94 10.24 -15.05 -14.96
N TRP A 95 9.72 -14.22 -14.06
CA TRP A 95 10.20 -14.22 -12.68
C TRP A 95 10.00 -15.57 -11.98
N GLY A 96 8.87 -16.25 -12.23
CA GLY A 96 8.55 -17.55 -11.63
C GLY A 96 9.57 -18.66 -11.92
N THR A 97 10.38 -18.54 -12.98
CA THR A 97 11.35 -19.60 -13.37
C THR A 97 12.78 -19.36 -12.89
N ARG A 98 13.23 -18.10 -12.70
CA ARG A 98 14.65 -17.78 -12.44
C ARG A 98 14.96 -17.33 -11.00
N TYR A 99 14.02 -16.69 -10.30
CA TYR A 99 14.29 -16.09 -8.98
C TYR A 99 13.73 -16.90 -7.80
N GLY A 100 13.17 -18.08 -8.07
CA GLY A 100 12.55 -18.96 -7.08
C GLY A 100 11.32 -18.33 -6.43
N SER A 101 10.76 -19.00 -5.41
CA SER A 101 9.55 -18.60 -4.66
C SER A 101 9.71 -17.32 -3.81
N ARG A 102 10.55 -16.36 -4.23
CA ARG A 102 10.51 -15.00 -3.70
C ARG A 102 9.25 -14.36 -4.24
N TRP A 103 8.30 -14.12 -3.34
CA TRP A 103 7.06 -13.43 -3.64
C TRP A 103 7.37 -12.04 -4.18
N HIS A 104 7.22 -11.87 -5.50
CA HIS A 104 7.15 -10.57 -6.14
C HIS A 104 5.70 -10.15 -6.04
N VAL A 105 5.43 -9.23 -5.12
CA VAL A 105 4.08 -8.79 -4.81
C VAL A 105 3.85 -7.48 -5.54
N PHE A 106 2.80 -7.47 -6.35
CA PHE A 106 2.26 -6.25 -6.91
C PHE A 106 1.14 -5.74 -6.00
N ILE A 107 1.10 -4.42 -5.84
CA ILE A 107 0.06 -3.75 -5.07
C ILE A 107 -1.08 -3.53 -6.04
N SER A 108 -2.16 -4.28 -5.89
CA SER A 108 -3.31 -4.06 -6.75
C SER A 108 -3.76 -2.61 -6.64
N THR A 109 -4.10 -2.02 -7.78
CA THR A 109 -4.71 -0.68 -7.90
C THR A 109 -6.02 -0.54 -7.10
N THR A 110 -6.53 -1.64 -6.53
CA THR A 110 -7.56 -1.64 -5.49
C THR A 110 -7.13 -1.04 -4.15
N PHE A 111 -5.85 -0.84 -3.83
CA PHE A 111 -5.46 -0.09 -2.61
C PHE A 111 -6.06 1.32 -2.59
N THR A 112 -6.28 1.91 -3.78
CA THR A 112 -6.90 3.25 -3.94
C THR A 112 -8.42 3.18 -4.15
N THR A 113 -8.96 2.04 -4.59
CA THR A 113 -10.39 1.89 -4.92
C THR A 113 -11.20 1.23 -3.79
N ALA A 114 -10.60 0.34 -2.99
CA ALA A 114 -11.23 -0.24 -1.81
C ALA A 114 -11.55 0.85 -0.76
N GLY A 115 -10.73 1.91 -0.68
CA GLY A 115 -11.06 3.11 0.11
C GLY A 115 -12.23 3.94 -0.44
N ARG A 116 -12.67 3.73 -1.69
CA ARG A 116 -13.85 4.40 -2.29
C ARG A 116 -15.15 3.58 -2.15
N HIS A 117 -15.09 2.29 -1.79
CA HIS A 117 -16.24 1.37 -1.82
C HIS A 117 -16.51 0.58 -0.53
N THR A 118 -16.00 1.01 0.63
CA THR A 118 -16.50 0.53 1.93
C THR A 118 -17.63 1.43 2.43
N PRO A 119 -18.92 1.02 2.39
CA PRO A 119 -19.97 1.75 3.04
C PRO A 119 -19.99 1.34 4.51
N LYS A 120 -19.30 2.10 5.39
CA LYS A 120 -19.64 2.26 6.82
C LYS A 120 -18.68 3.25 7.51
N GLN A 121 -19.19 4.46 7.72
CA GLN A 121 -18.86 5.37 8.82
C GLN A 121 -17.38 5.71 9.10
N THR A 122 -16.73 6.40 8.16
CA THR A 122 -15.73 7.42 8.51
C THR A 122 -16.14 8.74 7.87
N ARG A 123 -16.40 9.76 8.69
CA ARG A 123 -16.71 11.11 8.20
C ARG A 123 -15.44 11.73 7.61
N HIS A 124 -15.22 11.51 6.31
CA HIS A 124 -14.17 12.19 5.58
C HIS A 124 -14.72 13.53 5.04
N ARG A 125 -14.26 14.66 5.59
CA ARG A 125 -14.48 15.98 4.99
C ARG A 125 -13.35 16.23 3.98
N TYR A 126 -13.71 16.27 2.70
CA TYR A 126 -12.79 16.53 1.59
C TYR A 126 -12.82 18.01 1.19
N ALA A 127 -11.79 18.76 1.58
CA ALA A 127 -11.28 19.95 0.89
C ALA A 127 -10.07 20.51 1.67
N SER A 128 -9.06 21.01 0.93
CA SER A 128 -7.89 21.76 1.43
C SER A 128 -6.68 20.96 1.92
N THR A 129 -5.50 21.56 1.75
CA THR A 129 -4.10 21.09 1.73
C THR A 129 -3.56 20.49 3.05
N ARG A 130 -4.42 19.94 3.91
CA ARG A 130 -4.07 19.18 5.11
C ARG A 130 -5.15 18.11 5.31
N GLN A 131 -4.95 16.93 4.77
CA GLN A 131 -5.84 15.82 5.05
C GLN A 131 -5.35 15.12 6.32
N SER A 132 -6.23 15.07 7.33
CA SER A 132 -6.00 14.29 8.54
C SER A 132 -6.95 13.09 8.60
N MET A 133 -6.41 11.93 8.92
CA MET A 133 -7.18 10.73 9.24
C MET A 133 -7.05 10.46 10.73
N VAL A 134 -8.18 10.27 11.40
CA VAL A 134 -8.23 9.86 12.82
C VAL A 134 -8.63 8.40 12.84
N LEU A 135 -7.75 7.56 13.40
CA LEU A 135 -8.07 6.16 13.69
C LEU A 135 -8.58 6.10 15.13
N ASN A 136 -9.82 5.62 15.30
CA ASN A 136 -10.42 5.43 16.61
C ASN A 136 -10.91 3.99 16.69
N ASN A 137 -10.40 3.22 17.66
CA ASN A 137 -10.94 1.90 17.96
C ASN A 137 -12.27 2.10 18.67
N GLY A 138 -13.35 2.02 17.90
CA GLY A 138 -14.72 2.20 18.38
C GLY A 138 -14.99 1.33 19.60
N LYS A 139 -15.46 1.98 20.67
CA LYS A 139 -16.37 1.37 21.64
C LYS A 139 -17.78 1.82 21.29
#